data_AF-A0A420RST0-F1
#
_entry.id   AF-A0A420RST0-F1
#
_cell.length_a   1.000
_cell.length_b   1.000
_cell.length_c   1.000
_cell.angle_alpha   90.00
_cell.angle_beta   90.00
_cell.angle_gamma   90.00
#
_symmetry.space_group_name_H-M   'P 1'
#
loop_
_entity.id
_entity.type
_entity.pdbx_description
1 polymer ?
#
loop_
_entity_poly.entity_id
_entity_poly.type
_entity_poly.pdbx_seq_one_letter_code
_entity_poly.pdbx_strand_id
1 'polypeptide(L)'
;MNKHQVMALSNLRPETVVAVEGVPFTSRALALPGVEAARESLSEVAPGGAADADEGIDVKAGCRLEPDTEARMVVMEQFIVAGGLCHDDDAGHCNPLTEDQGNGSLYHRGRRARPGEEASFFEALGRDGEGNKDLAAECVSDLLAGQVCASIRSNRSLMATLGNLLRSRGRAAASWDAVLKTVAQAIHQEGWAYALDYVAQWFLDVPWWAELPQAWRDKLKDLSSLLDEREAEAAWKRARAAGRIGSPLAVLLDIYEHGGVVYSVAGQGMQCPWDTTRGGAIWVPDQQAEDNIRCNVLRALGGGEVRWFGATGGGNEPPVVRHSNDGGHTWDGDHATEAGPLAAWADARGLSLAPAELAATLAEEATRYCQAVLEEYNAWVNGEVYGVVVYVLDRATGRRIEDRDEECWGFIGHAYAEETLEDTVLSTVVRLGAAAH
;
A
#
# COMPACT_ATOMS: atom_id res chain seq x y z
N MET A 1 -14.88 -26.16 32.13
CA MET A 1 -14.02 -25.10 32.72
C MET A 1 -12.84 -25.73 33.46
N ASN A 2 -11.61 -25.37 33.11
CA ASN A 2 -10.40 -25.98 33.64
C ASN A 2 -9.95 -25.28 34.94
N LYS A 3 -10.43 -25.75 36.10
CA LYS A 3 -10.13 -25.14 37.41
C LYS A 3 -8.63 -25.00 37.71
N HIS A 4 -7.80 -25.92 37.22
CA HIS A 4 -6.35 -25.85 37.38
C HIS A 4 -5.73 -24.66 36.63
N GLN A 5 -6.28 -24.31 35.47
CA GLN A 5 -5.80 -23.19 34.65
C GLN A 5 -6.11 -21.84 35.32
N VAL A 6 -7.33 -21.65 35.84
CA VAL A 6 -7.71 -20.44 36.59
C VAL A 6 -6.82 -20.27 37.82
N MET A 7 -6.60 -21.33 38.61
CA MET A 7 -5.72 -21.26 39.77
C MET A 7 -4.27 -20.89 39.41
N ALA A 8 -3.76 -21.36 38.28
CA ALA A 8 -2.42 -21.00 37.83
C ALA A 8 -2.35 -19.50 37.47
N LEU A 9 -3.35 -18.99 36.75
CA LEU A 9 -3.46 -17.59 36.34
C LEU A 9 -3.62 -16.64 37.53
N SER A 10 -4.40 -17.02 38.56
CA SER A 10 -4.60 -16.19 39.76
C SER A 10 -3.33 -15.95 40.58
N ASN A 11 -2.23 -16.67 40.31
CA ASN A 11 -0.93 -16.40 40.93
C ASN A 11 -0.14 -15.30 40.21
N LEU A 12 -0.59 -14.86 39.03
CA LEU A 12 0.03 -13.81 38.25
C LEU A 12 -0.50 -12.43 38.70
N ARG A 13 0.24 -11.37 38.34
CA ARG A 13 -0.27 -10.01 38.50
C ARG A 13 -1.48 -9.80 37.57
N PRO A 14 -2.53 -9.04 37.96
CA PRO A 14 -3.70 -8.82 37.12
C PRO A 14 -3.36 -8.34 35.71
N GLU A 15 -2.41 -7.42 35.57
CA GLU A 15 -1.95 -6.91 34.27
C GLU A 15 -1.30 -8.00 33.42
N THR A 16 -0.61 -8.95 34.08
CA THR A 16 -0.04 -10.12 33.39
C THR A 16 -1.13 -11.09 32.95
N VAL A 17 -2.21 -11.27 33.72
CA VAL A 17 -3.35 -12.12 33.35
C VAL A 17 -4.05 -11.60 32.08
N VAL A 18 -4.22 -10.27 31.97
CA VAL A 18 -4.80 -9.64 30.77
C VAL A 18 -3.95 -9.97 29.54
N ALA A 19 -2.63 -9.77 29.62
CA ALA A 19 -1.71 -9.97 28.49
C ALA A 19 -1.42 -11.45 28.12
N VAL A 20 -2.03 -12.44 28.77
CA VAL A 20 -1.77 -13.86 28.41
C VAL A 20 -2.51 -14.22 27.13
N GLU A 21 -1.76 -14.42 26.06
CA GLU A 21 -2.27 -14.93 24.79
C GLU A 21 -2.60 -16.44 24.83
N GLY A 22 -3.52 -16.87 23.96
CA GLY A 22 -3.88 -18.28 23.79
C GLY A 22 -4.67 -18.90 24.96
N VAL A 23 -5.12 -18.08 25.92
CA VAL A 23 -5.96 -18.51 27.04
C VAL A 23 -7.38 -17.97 26.85
N PRO A 24 -8.42 -18.82 26.99
CA PRO A 24 -9.81 -18.38 26.83
C PRO A 24 -10.17 -17.22 27.75
N PHE A 25 -10.93 -16.25 27.23
CA PHE A 25 -11.42 -15.08 27.95
C PHE A 25 -11.95 -15.42 29.34
N THR A 26 -12.89 -16.37 29.43
CA THR A 26 -13.54 -16.74 30.69
C THR A 26 -12.54 -17.21 31.75
N SER A 27 -11.45 -17.87 31.34
CA SER A 27 -10.40 -18.32 32.26
C SER A 27 -9.51 -17.17 32.74
N ARG A 28 -9.22 -16.19 31.86
CA ARG A 28 -8.51 -14.95 32.22
C ARG A 28 -9.36 -14.11 33.18
N ALA A 29 -10.61 -13.83 32.83
CA ALA A 29 -11.53 -13.03 33.63
C ALA A 29 -11.75 -13.61 35.02
N LEU A 30 -12.03 -14.92 35.14
CA LEU A 30 -12.23 -15.57 36.45
C LEU A 30 -10.98 -15.60 37.34
N ALA A 31 -9.80 -15.42 36.75
CA ALA A 31 -8.57 -15.34 37.52
C ALA A 31 -8.31 -13.95 38.11
N LEU A 32 -9.05 -12.92 37.66
CA LEU A 32 -8.93 -11.54 38.14
C LEU A 32 -9.59 -11.35 39.53
N PRO A 33 -9.05 -10.45 40.36
CA PRO A 33 -9.62 -10.17 41.68
C PRO A 33 -11.06 -9.64 41.61
N GLY A 34 -11.92 -10.10 42.53
CA GLY A 34 -13.29 -9.60 42.67
C GLY A 34 -14.28 -10.09 41.61
N VAL A 35 -13.87 -11.00 40.72
CA VAL A 35 -14.74 -11.58 39.70
C VAL A 35 -15.48 -12.80 40.25
N GLU A 36 -16.82 -12.79 40.16
CA GLU A 36 -17.69 -13.89 40.56
C GLU A 36 -18.06 -14.80 39.38
N ALA A 37 -18.24 -14.22 38.19
CA ALA A 37 -18.58 -14.96 36.98
C ALA A 37 -18.07 -14.24 35.73
N ALA A 38 -17.77 -15.02 34.69
CA ALA A 38 -17.46 -14.51 33.35
C ALA A 38 -18.20 -15.33 32.29
N ARG A 39 -18.68 -14.67 31.23
CA ARG A 39 -19.45 -15.28 30.13
C ARG A 39 -19.08 -14.64 28.79
N GLU A 40 -19.26 -15.39 27.71
CA GLU A 40 -19.11 -14.93 26.31
C GLU A 40 -20.47 -14.53 25.71
N SER A 41 -21.43 -14.18 26.56
CA SER A 41 -22.76 -13.74 26.15
C SER A 41 -23.39 -12.85 27.24
N LEU A 42 -24.14 -11.83 26.83
CA LEU A 42 -24.94 -11.03 27.76
C LEU A 42 -26.15 -11.84 28.24
N SER A 43 -26.45 -11.76 29.53
CA SER A 43 -27.54 -12.50 30.16
C SER A 43 -27.92 -11.86 31.48
N GLU A 44 -29.06 -12.25 32.03
CA GLU A 44 -29.51 -11.73 33.32
C GLU A 44 -28.54 -12.08 34.46
N VAL A 45 -28.40 -11.13 35.39
CA VAL A 45 -27.53 -11.23 36.57
C VAL A 45 -28.31 -10.85 37.82
N ALA A 46 -28.12 -11.59 38.91
CA ALA A 46 -28.75 -11.26 40.19
C ALA A 46 -28.17 -9.95 40.78
N PRO A 47 -29.01 -9.07 41.34
CA PRO A 47 -28.55 -7.88 42.04
C PRO A 47 -27.58 -8.19 43.18
N GLY A 48 -26.63 -7.29 43.42
CA GLY A 48 -25.63 -7.42 44.48
C GLY A 48 -26.29 -7.34 45.86
N GLY A 49 -26.03 -8.32 46.73
CA GLY A 49 -26.49 -8.30 48.13
C GLY A 49 -27.95 -8.70 48.40
N ALA A 50 -28.72 -9.16 47.40
CA ALA A 50 -30.10 -9.61 47.58
C ALA A 50 -30.24 -11.12 47.33
N ALA A 51 -30.51 -11.88 48.39
CA ALA A 51 -30.78 -13.33 48.30
C ALA A 51 -32.16 -13.65 47.69
N ASP A 52 -33.07 -12.68 47.65
CA ASP A 52 -34.50 -12.84 47.31
C ASP A 52 -35.00 -11.75 46.31
N ALA A 53 -34.18 -11.31 45.36
CA ALA A 53 -34.65 -10.42 44.30
C ALA A 53 -35.47 -11.22 43.27
N ASP A 54 -36.77 -10.92 43.16
CA ASP A 54 -37.70 -11.56 42.21
C ASP A 54 -37.41 -11.19 40.73
N GLU A 55 -36.57 -10.18 40.47
CA GLU A 55 -36.28 -9.66 39.13
C GLU A 55 -34.76 -9.52 38.92
N GLY A 56 -34.23 -10.19 37.90
CA GLY A 56 -32.82 -10.11 37.51
C GLY A 56 -32.50 -8.81 36.79
N ILE A 57 -31.23 -8.40 36.80
CA ILE A 57 -30.74 -7.28 35.99
C ILE A 57 -30.60 -7.78 34.56
N ASP A 58 -31.44 -7.29 33.65
CA ASP A 58 -31.25 -7.44 32.21
C ASP A 58 -30.08 -6.57 31.74
N VAL A 59 -28.90 -7.17 31.71
CA VAL A 59 -27.65 -6.52 31.31
C VAL A 59 -27.74 -5.97 29.89
N LYS A 60 -28.43 -6.67 29.00
CA LYS A 60 -28.58 -6.28 27.60
C LYS A 60 -29.39 -4.99 27.49
N ALA A 61 -30.50 -4.89 28.24
CA ALA A 61 -31.31 -3.68 28.30
C ALA A 61 -30.60 -2.49 28.96
N GLY A 62 -29.58 -2.73 29.78
CA GLY A 62 -28.76 -1.68 30.40
C GLY A 62 -27.66 -1.12 29.50
N CYS A 63 -27.32 -1.78 28.39
CA CYS A 63 -26.31 -1.33 27.44
C CYS A 63 -26.86 -0.21 26.53
N ARG A 64 -26.00 0.70 26.06
CA ARG A 64 -26.43 1.74 25.08
C ARG A 64 -26.71 1.12 23.71
N LEU A 65 -25.81 0.25 23.30
CA LEU A 65 -25.85 -0.48 22.04
C LEU A 65 -25.92 -1.97 22.33
N GLU A 66 -26.70 -2.65 21.51
CA GLU A 66 -26.73 -4.11 21.49
C GLU A 66 -25.58 -4.60 20.60
N PRO A 67 -24.73 -5.54 21.08
CA PRO A 67 -23.72 -6.13 20.23
C PRO A 67 -24.33 -6.91 19.06
N ASP A 68 -23.76 -6.76 17.86
CA ASP A 68 -24.24 -7.42 16.65
C ASP A 68 -23.71 -8.85 16.52
N THR A 69 -22.48 -9.10 16.98
CA THR A 69 -21.80 -10.39 16.82
C THR A 69 -21.31 -10.96 18.15
N GLU A 70 -20.19 -10.44 18.67
CA GLU A 70 -19.53 -10.93 19.87
C GLU A 70 -19.97 -10.18 21.13
N ALA A 71 -19.98 -10.89 22.26
CA ALA A 71 -20.25 -10.30 23.57
C ALA A 71 -19.36 -10.91 24.66
N ARG A 72 -19.04 -10.12 25.67
CA ARG A 72 -18.27 -10.51 26.86
C ARG A 72 -18.92 -9.89 28.09
N MET A 73 -19.06 -10.68 29.15
CA MET A 73 -19.65 -10.21 30.40
C MET A 73 -18.85 -10.70 31.60
N VAL A 74 -18.55 -9.81 32.52
CA VAL A 74 -17.89 -10.10 33.79
C VAL A 74 -18.75 -9.55 34.93
N VAL A 75 -19.09 -10.43 35.88
CA VAL A 75 -19.85 -10.07 37.08
C VAL A 75 -18.89 -9.97 38.24
N MET A 76 -18.88 -8.80 38.88
CA MET A 76 -18.13 -8.50 40.10
C MET A 76 -19.10 -8.25 41.25
N GLU A 77 -18.59 -8.13 42.47
CA GLU A 77 -19.43 -7.87 43.66
C GLU A 77 -20.31 -6.61 43.51
N GLN A 78 -19.73 -5.52 43.02
CA GLN A 78 -20.41 -4.22 42.89
C GLN A 78 -20.79 -3.85 41.46
N PHE A 79 -20.16 -4.46 40.46
CA PHE A 79 -20.27 -4.05 39.07
C PHE A 79 -20.57 -5.22 38.14
N ILE A 80 -21.17 -4.90 37.01
CA ILE A 80 -21.24 -5.78 35.84
C ILE A 80 -20.54 -5.05 34.70
N VAL A 81 -19.52 -5.67 34.12
CA VAL A 81 -18.85 -5.17 32.92
C VAL A 81 -19.38 -5.98 31.74
N ALA A 82 -19.97 -5.31 30.76
CA ALA A 82 -20.57 -5.93 29.60
C ALA A 82 -20.04 -5.25 28.34
N GLY A 83 -19.47 -6.00 27.41
CA GLY A 83 -19.00 -5.45 26.15
C GLY A 83 -19.36 -6.33 24.97
N GLY A 84 -19.18 -5.78 23.77
CA GLY A 84 -19.39 -6.51 22.53
C GLY A 84 -18.92 -5.75 21.30
N LEU A 85 -19.09 -6.38 20.14
CA LEU A 85 -18.78 -5.79 18.85
C LEU A 85 -20.06 -5.32 18.16
N CYS A 86 -20.05 -4.07 17.70
CA CYS A 86 -21.09 -3.49 16.85
C CYS A 86 -20.53 -3.22 15.45
N HIS A 87 -21.31 -3.38 14.40
CA HIS A 87 -20.89 -2.99 13.05
C HIS A 87 -20.77 -1.47 12.95
N ASP A 88 -19.69 -1.01 12.31
CA ASP A 88 -19.51 0.39 11.97
C ASP A 88 -20.03 0.66 10.56
N ASP A 89 -21.29 1.09 10.47
CA ASP A 89 -21.94 1.42 9.21
C ASP A 89 -21.40 2.72 8.56
N ASP A 90 -20.63 3.54 9.28
CA ASP A 90 -20.01 4.79 8.79
C ASP A 90 -18.49 4.66 8.64
N ALA A 91 -18.01 3.46 8.34
CA ALA A 91 -16.60 3.12 8.23
C ALA A 91 -15.90 3.62 6.95
N GLY A 92 -16.49 4.55 6.20
CA GLY A 92 -15.87 5.08 4.98
C GLY A 92 -14.50 5.73 5.24
N HIS A 93 -14.34 6.32 6.42
CA HIS A 93 -13.10 6.94 6.91
C HIS A 93 -12.02 5.93 7.32
N CYS A 94 -12.38 4.65 7.48
CA CYS A 94 -11.47 3.55 7.82
C CYS A 94 -10.86 2.88 6.59
N ASN A 95 -11.03 3.43 5.38
CA ASN A 95 -10.43 2.82 4.19
C ASN A 95 -8.89 2.81 4.31
N PRO A 96 -8.23 1.63 4.30
CA PRO A 96 -6.78 1.55 4.52
C PRO A 96 -5.94 2.09 3.36
N LEU A 97 -6.59 2.44 2.24
CA LEU A 97 -5.97 2.98 1.02
C LEU A 97 -6.29 4.45 0.78
N THR A 98 -6.62 5.22 1.81
CA THR A 98 -6.67 6.69 1.68
C THR A 98 -5.25 7.25 1.56
N GLU A 99 -5.13 8.41 0.89
CA GLU A 99 -3.84 9.02 0.53
C GLU A 99 -2.93 9.32 1.74
N ASP A 100 -3.48 9.35 2.95
CA ASP A 100 -2.79 9.65 4.21
C ASP A 100 -2.32 8.42 5.01
N GLN A 101 -2.69 7.20 4.60
CA GLN A 101 -2.35 5.97 5.33
C GLN A 101 -1.01 5.36 4.92
N GLY A 102 -0.43 5.79 3.79
CA GLY A 102 0.89 5.32 3.35
C GLY A 102 0.91 3.88 2.83
N ASN A 103 -0.24 3.36 2.40
CA ASN A 103 -0.42 1.98 1.92
C ASN A 103 -0.59 1.87 0.41
N GLY A 104 -0.43 2.97 -0.33
CA GLY A 104 -0.61 3.04 -1.77
C GLY A 104 -2.05 3.19 -2.22
N SER A 105 -2.30 2.90 -3.49
CA SER A 105 -3.60 3.12 -4.14
C SER A 105 -3.97 1.95 -5.04
N LEU A 106 -5.28 1.72 -5.18
CA LEU A 106 -5.84 0.78 -6.14
C LEU A 106 -6.42 1.52 -7.33
N TYR A 107 -6.03 1.09 -8.52
CA TYR A 107 -6.65 1.53 -9.78
C TYR A 107 -7.30 0.34 -10.48
N HIS A 108 -8.51 0.55 -10.97
CA HIS A 108 -9.29 -0.49 -11.65
C HIS A 108 -9.33 -0.28 -13.16
N ARG A 109 -9.63 -1.36 -13.89
CA ARG A 109 -10.01 -1.30 -15.30
C ARG A 109 -11.37 -1.93 -15.54
N GLY A 110 -12.02 -1.58 -16.65
CA GLY A 110 -13.35 -2.09 -17.00
C GLY A 110 -14.45 -1.63 -16.04
N ARG A 111 -15.36 -2.54 -15.64
CA ARG A 111 -16.63 -2.17 -14.97
C ARG A 111 -16.48 -1.49 -13.61
N ARG A 112 -15.38 -1.77 -12.89
CA ARG A 112 -15.09 -1.18 -11.57
C ARG A 112 -14.36 0.14 -11.66
N ALA A 113 -13.81 0.49 -12.82
CA ALA A 113 -13.08 1.73 -13.01
C ALA A 113 -14.03 2.93 -12.94
N ARG A 114 -13.68 3.89 -12.08
CA ARG A 114 -14.28 5.22 -12.08
C ARG A 114 -13.84 5.97 -13.35
N PRO A 115 -14.60 6.99 -13.79
CA PRO A 115 -14.19 7.80 -14.93
C PRO A 115 -12.77 8.38 -14.74
N GLY A 116 -11.87 8.07 -15.65
CA GLY A 116 -10.46 8.51 -15.62
C GLY A 116 -9.51 7.62 -14.82
N GLU A 117 -10.00 6.71 -13.98
CA GLU A 117 -9.16 5.81 -13.16
C GLU A 117 -8.42 4.76 -14.01
N GLU A 118 -9.04 4.31 -15.09
CA GLU A 118 -8.46 3.33 -16.01
C GLU A 118 -7.17 3.86 -16.68
N ALA A 119 -7.04 5.18 -16.83
CA ALA A 119 -5.80 5.80 -17.30
C ALA A 119 -4.65 5.58 -16.29
N SER A 120 -4.90 5.76 -14.99
CA SER A 120 -3.92 5.48 -13.93
C SER A 120 -3.54 4.00 -13.85
N PHE A 121 -4.50 3.10 -14.12
CA PHE A 121 -4.21 1.66 -14.25
C PHE A 121 -3.19 1.39 -15.38
N PHE A 122 -3.40 1.97 -16.56
CA PHE A 122 -2.50 1.77 -17.69
C PHE A 122 -1.16 2.48 -17.50
N GLU A 123 -1.18 3.70 -16.96
CA GLU A 123 0.02 4.46 -16.62
C GLU A 123 0.93 3.68 -15.69
N ALA A 124 0.37 3.05 -14.64
CA ALA A 124 1.13 2.20 -13.72
C ALA A 124 1.84 1.03 -14.43
N LEU A 125 1.24 0.48 -15.49
CA LEU A 125 1.82 -0.55 -16.35
C LEU A 125 2.81 0.00 -17.40
N GLY A 126 2.97 1.32 -17.48
CA GLY A 126 3.75 2.02 -18.51
C GLY A 126 3.08 1.97 -19.88
N ARG A 127 1.74 1.95 -19.91
CA ARG A 127 0.92 1.87 -21.11
C ARG A 127 0.18 3.18 -21.36
N ASP A 128 -0.26 3.40 -22.59
CA ASP A 128 -1.09 4.54 -22.95
C ASP A 128 -2.55 4.33 -22.51
N GLY A 129 -3.40 5.33 -22.71
CA GLY A 129 -4.82 5.27 -22.33
C GLY A 129 -5.64 4.20 -23.07
N GLU A 130 -5.11 3.59 -24.13
CA GLU A 130 -5.73 2.47 -24.85
C GLU A 130 -5.20 1.11 -24.37
N GLY A 131 -4.24 1.11 -23.44
CA GLY A 131 -3.59 -0.08 -22.95
C GLY A 131 -2.53 -0.64 -23.89
N ASN A 132 -2.06 0.12 -24.89
CA ASN A 132 -0.88 -0.25 -25.69
C ASN A 132 0.39 0.21 -24.99
N LYS A 133 1.57 -0.24 -25.44
CA LYS A 133 2.83 0.31 -24.92
C LYS A 133 2.88 1.79 -25.27
N ASP A 134 3.12 2.66 -24.30
CA ASP A 134 3.25 4.08 -24.58
C ASP A 134 4.62 4.38 -25.21
N LEU A 135 4.68 4.24 -26.53
CA LEU A 135 5.89 4.50 -27.32
C LEU A 135 6.13 6.00 -27.55
N ALA A 136 5.15 6.85 -27.22
CA ALA A 136 5.22 8.30 -27.38
C ALA A 136 5.71 9.01 -26.11
N ALA A 137 5.68 8.33 -24.96
CA ALA A 137 6.19 8.84 -23.69
C ALA A 137 7.56 9.53 -23.82
N GLU A 138 7.73 10.65 -23.12
CA GLU A 138 8.93 11.48 -23.21
C GLU A 138 10.21 10.69 -22.90
N CYS A 139 10.18 9.84 -21.86
CA CYS A 139 11.32 9.00 -21.48
C CYS A 139 11.69 7.96 -22.53
N VAL A 140 10.72 7.48 -23.34
CA VAL A 140 10.94 6.57 -24.47
C VAL A 140 11.56 7.34 -25.62
N SER A 141 11.02 8.52 -25.92
CA SER A 141 11.55 9.45 -26.92
C SER A 141 13.01 9.84 -26.61
N ASP A 142 13.36 10.11 -25.35
CA ASP A 142 14.74 10.38 -24.91
C ASP A 142 15.69 9.22 -25.25
N LEU A 143 15.29 7.99 -24.89
CA LEU A 143 16.11 6.80 -25.06
C LEU A 143 16.27 6.42 -26.54
N LEU A 144 15.21 6.60 -27.32
CA LEU A 144 15.23 6.42 -28.76
C LEU A 144 16.13 7.48 -29.41
N ALA A 145 15.93 8.76 -29.11
CA ALA A 145 16.73 9.85 -29.64
C ALA A 145 18.21 9.69 -29.31
N GLY A 146 18.54 9.30 -28.08
CA GLY A 146 19.92 9.01 -27.66
C GLY A 146 20.55 7.88 -28.50
N GLN A 147 19.84 6.78 -28.71
CA GLN A 147 20.31 5.67 -29.53
C GLN A 147 20.47 6.07 -31.01
N VAL A 148 19.44 6.70 -31.59
CA VAL A 148 19.43 7.16 -32.98
C VAL A 148 20.61 8.11 -33.20
N CYS A 149 20.81 9.09 -32.31
CA CYS A 149 21.92 10.03 -32.42
C CYS A 149 23.29 9.36 -32.31
N ALA A 150 23.45 8.37 -31.42
CA ALA A 150 24.69 7.60 -31.29
C ALA A 150 25.00 6.78 -32.56
N SER A 151 23.98 6.14 -33.14
CA SER A 151 24.08 5.37 -34.39
C SER A 151 24.41 6.27 -35.58
N ILE A 152 23.70 7.39 -35.73
CA ILE A 152 23.94 8.35 -36.82
C ILE A 152 25.34 8.95 -36.69
N ARG A 153 25.79 9.33 -35.48
CA ARG A 153 27.14 9.87 -35.25
C ARG A 153 28.24 8.92 -35.73
N SER A 154 27.99 7.61 -35.65
CA SER A 154 28.91 6.57 -36.14
C SER A 154 28.81 6.35 -37.66
N ASN A 155 27.70 6.73 -38.29
CA ASN A 155 27.47 6.66 -39.73
C ASN A 155 27.85 7.99 -40.42
N ARG A 156 29.13 8.10 -40.81
CA ARG A 156 29.68 9.31 -41.46
C ARG A 156 28.97 9.69 -42.77
N SER A 157 28.51 8.70 -43.54
CA SER A 157 27.83 8.93 -44.83
C SER A 157 26.47 9.59 -44.62
N LEU A 158 25.67 9.05 -43.70
CA LEU A 158 24.37 9.62 -43.33
C LEU A 158 24.53 11.01 -42.72
N MET A 159 25.51 11.20 -41.82
CA MET A 159 25.83 12.52 -41.25
C MET A 159 26.19 13.56 -42.30
N ALA A 160 27.03 13.20 -43.27
CA ALA A 160 27.39 14.11 -44.37
C ALA A 160 26.16 14.47 -45.22
N THR A 161 25.30 13.50 -45.50
CA THR A 161 24.06 13.70 -46.26
C THR A 161 23.12 14.66 -45.54
N LEU A 162 22.80 14.40 -44.28
CA LEU A 162 21.93 15.25 -43.47
C LEU A 162 22.53 16.65 -43.24
N GLY A 163 23.84 16.73 -43.03
CA GLY A 163 24.56 18.01 -42.89
C GLY A 163 24.51 18.86 -44.16
N ASN A 164 24.63 18.25 -45.35
CA ASN A 164 24.47 18.95 -46.63
C ASN A 164 23.04 19.48 -46.81
N LEU A 165 22.03 18.69 -46.44
CA LEU A 165 20.63 19.09 -46.49
C LEU A 165 20.36 20.32 -45.60
N LEU A 166 20.88 20.34 -44.37
CA LEU A 166 20.75 21.53 -43.51
C LEU A 166 21.46 22.76 -44.09
N ARG A 167 22.62 22.60 -44.73
CA ARG A 167 23.32 23.72 -45.40
C ARG A 167 22.50 24.29 -46.55
N SER A 168 21.89 23.43 -47.37
CA SER A 168 21.04 23.88 -48.48
C SER A 168 19.82 24.69 -48.01
N ARG A 169 19.47 24.61 -46.73
CA ARG A 169 18.36 25.33 -46.10
C ARG A 169 18.76 26.64 -45.41
N GLY A 170 19.97 27.14 -45.68
CA GLY A 170 20.41 28.43 -45.13
C GLY A 170 20.76 28.40 -43.64
N ARG A 171 20.81 27.22 -42.99
CA ARG A 171 21.38 27.08 -41.65
C ARG A 171 22.91 27.13 -41.76
N ALA A 172 23.47 28.34 -41.65
CA ALA A 172 24.89 28.65 -41.83
C ALA A 172 25.84 27.83 -40.91
N ALA A 173 25.33 27.27 -39.81
CA ALA A 173 26.04 26.40 -38.88
C ALA A 173 25.49 24.95 -38.92
N ALA A 174 25.55 24.27 -40.05
CA ALA A 174 25.26 22.84 -40.15
C ALA A 174 26.40 21.99 -39.58
N SER A 175 26.65 22.15 -38.29
CA SER A 175 27.57 21.31 -37.51
C SER A 175 26.97 19.92 -37.32
N TRP A 176 27.81 18.95 -36.94
CA TRP A 176 27.32 17.62 -36.58
C TRP A 176 26.32 17.67 -35.43
N ASP A 177 26.54 18.57 -34.47
CA ASP A 177 25.62 18.82 -33.36
C ASP A 177 24.26 19.35 -33.84
N ALA A 178 24.23 20.26 -34.82
CA ALA A 178 22.99 20.77 -35.39
C ALA A 178 22.17 19.68 -36.08
N VAL A 179 22.81 18.74 -36.78
CA VAL A 179 22.15 17.57 -37.39
C VAL A 179 21.50 16.71 -36.31
N LEU A 180 22.28 16.31 -35.29
CA LEU A 180 21.79 15.45 -34.21
C LEU A 180 20.66 16.11 -33.42
N LYS A 181 20.77 17.40 -33.10
CA LYS A 181 19.70 18.17 -32.46
C LYS A 181 18.43 18.20 -33.29
N THR A 182 18.55 18.40 -34.60
CA THR A 182 17.37 18.43 -35.49
C THR A 182 16.69 17.06 -35.55
N VAL A 183 17.44 15.96 -35.60
CA VAL A 183 16.87 14.60 -35.56
C VAL A 183 16.25 14.29 -34.20
N ALA A 184 16.91 14.63 -33.10
CA ALA A 184 16.34 14.44 -31.76
C ALA A 184 15.03 15.22 -31.60
N GLN A 185 15.00 16.50 -32.01
CA GLN A 185 13.79 17.32 -31.99
C GLN A 185 12.65 16.69 -32.82
N ALA A 186 12.96 16.03 -33.93
CA ALA A 186 11.95 15.38 -34.76
C ALA A 186 11.28 14.21 -34.02
N ILE A 187 12.06 13.47 -33.22
CA ILE A 187 11.56 12.37 -32.39
C ILE A 187 10.71 12.90 -31.23
N HIS A 188 11.13 13.98 -30.59
CA HIS A 188 10.42 14.55 -29.44
C HIS A 188 9.13 15.29 -29.79
N GLN A 189 8.92 15.65 -31.06
CA GLN A 189 7.80 16.51 -31.44
C GLN A 189 6.44 15.84 -31.21
N GLU A 190 6.24 14.64 -31.77
CA GLU A 190 5.01 13.82 -31.57
C GLU A 190 5.36 12.33 -31.39
N GLY A 191 6.59 12.03 -30.98
CA GLY A 191 7.07 10.66 -30.78
C GLY A 191 7.57 9.99 -32.06
N TRP A 192 7.91 8.71 -31.94
CA TRP A 192 8.57 7.94 -33.01
C TRP A 192 7.74 7.85 -34.31
N ALA A 193 6.41 7.74 -34.19
CA ALA A 193 5.51 7.47 -35.32
C ALA A 193 5.53 8.60 -36.37
N TYR A 194 5.76 9.84 -35.93
CA TYR A 194 5.81 11.03 -36.77
C TYR A 194 7.23 11.54 -37.01
N ALA A 195 8.24 10.94 -36.35
CA ALA A 195 9.62 11.39 -36.42
C ALA A 195 10.14 11.47 -37.86
N LEU A 196 9.77 10.50 -38.71
CA LEU A 196 10.17 10.49 -40.12
C LEU A 196 9.49 11.61 -40.93
N ASP A 197 8.26 11.96 -40.63
CA ASP A 197 7.57 13.07 -41.30
C ASP A 197 8.23 14.41 -40.97
N TYR A 198 8.61 14.64 -39.71
CA TYR A 198 9.40 15.81 -39.33
C TYR A 198 10.79 15.82 -39.95
N VAL A 199 11.44 14.66 -40.09
CA VAL A 199 12.71 14.57 -40.83
C VAL A 199 12.50 14.97 -42.30
N ALA A 200 11.46 14.46 -42.96
CA ALA A 200 11.15 14.83 -44.34
C ALA A 200 10.86 16.34 -44.46
N GLN A 201 10.07 16.89 -43.54
CA GLN A 201 9.70 18.29 -43.54
C GLN A 201 10.92 19.19 -43.28
N TRP A 202 11.75 18.87 -42.27
CA TRP A 202 12.82 19.73 -41.79
C TRP A 202 14.13 19.58 -42.56
N PHE A 203 14.35 18.49 -43.27
CA PHE A 203 15.52 18.32 -44.13
C PHE A 203 15.22 18.49 -45.63
N LEU A 204 14.00 18.17 -46.09
CA LEU A 204 13.68 18.01 -47.53
C LEU A 204 12.46 18.82 -48.02
N ASP A 205 11.73 19.51 -47.14
CA ASP A 205 10.50 20.29 -47.44
C ASP A 205 9.31 19.47 -47.88
N VAL A 206 9.34 18.19 -47.56
CA VAL A 206 8.26 17.27 -47.91
C VAL A 206 7.43 17.04 -46.66
N PRO A 207 6.12 17.33 -46.67
CA PRO A 207 5.27 17.22 -45.47
C PRO A 207 5.26 15.80 -44.87
N TRP A 208 5.28 14.78 -45.72
CA TRP A 208 5.16 13.38 -45.31
C TRP A 208 6.30 12.54 -45.87
N TRP A 209 6.86 11.66 -45.04
CA TRP A 209 7.91 10.74 -45.45
C TRP A 209 7.50 9.86 -46.63
N ALA A 210 6.22 9.48 -46.69
CA ALA A 210 5.65 8.68 -47.77
C ALA A 210 5.74 9.35 -49.16
N GLU A 211 5.76 10.68 -49.21
CA GLU A 211 5.84 11.47 -50.44
C GLU A 211 7.28 11.65 -50.94
N LEU A 212 8.29 11.22 -50.15
CA LEU A 212 9.68 11.33 -50.57
C LEU A 212 9.95 10.51 -51.85
N PRO A 213 10.65 11.09 -52.85
CA PRO A 213 11.12 10.33 -54.00
C PRO A 213 11.92 9.09 -53.57
N GLN A 214 11.79 7.98 -54.31
CA GLN A 214 12.46 6.71 -53.96
C GLN A 214 13.97 6.89 -53.73
N ALA A 215 14.63 7.71 -54.56
CA ALA A 215 16.05 8.00 -54.42
C ALA A 215 16.44 8.61 -53.05
N TRP A 216 15.55 9.37 -52.41
CA TRP A 216 15.77 9.91 -51.07
C TRP A 216 15.46 8.88 -49.97
N ARG A 217 14.41 8.07 -50.15
CA ARG A 217 14.14 6.95 -49.25
C ARG A 217 15.30 5.96 -49.20
N ASP A 218 15.91 5.66 -50.35
CA ASP A 218 17.09 4.80 -50.41
C ASP A 218 18.32 5.41 -49.70
N LYS A 219 18.55 6.72 -49.89
CA LYS A 219 19.66 7.44 -49.24
C LYS A 219 19.50 7.57 -47.72
N LEU A 220 18.27 7.62 -47.22
CA LEU A 220 17.97 7.75 -45.80
C LEU A 220 17.48 6.43 -45.18
N LYS A 221 17.67 5.31 -45.87
CA LYS A 221 17.21 3.99 -45.41
C LYS A 221 17.72 3.65 -44.02
N ASP A 222 19.00 3.90 -43.76
CA ASP A 222 19.63 3.66 -42.46
C ASP A 222 18.95 4.46 -41.33
N LEU A 223 18.50 5.69 -41.62
CA LEU A 223 17.75 6.51 -40.65
C LEU A 223 16.36 5.93 -40.41
N SER A 224 15.64 5.55 -41.48
CA SER A 224 14.31 4.95 -41.34
C SER A 224 14.34 3.62 -40.59
N SER A 225 15.38 2.81 -40.73
CA SER A 225 15.53 1.58 -39.95
C SER A 225 15.82 1.81 -38.47
N LEU A 226 16.30 3.00 -38.10
CA LEU A 226 16.50 3.38 -36.69
C LEU A 226 15.26 4.03 -36.08
N LEU A 227 14.28 4.40 -36.90
CA LEU A 227 13.02 5.05 -36.53
C LEU A 227 11.85 4.17 -36.94
N ASP A 228 11.89 2.91 -36.49
CA ASP A 228 10.80 1.96 -36.65
C ASP A 228 10.18 1.61 -35.28
N GLU A 229 9.03 0.93 -35.34
CA GLU A 229 8.29 0.52 -34.14
C GLU A 229 9.12 -0.41 -33.25
N ARG A 230 9.99 -1.26 -33.81
CA ARG A 230 10.78 -2.23 -33.05
C ARG A 230 11.82 -1.53 -32.18
N GLU A 231 12.45 -0.48 -32.70
CA GLU A 231 13.41 0.34 -31.96
C GLU A 231 12.70 1.17 -30.88
N ALA A 232 11.50 1.69 -31.18
CA ALA A 232 10.67 2.37 -30.18
C ALA A 232 10.24 1.41 -29.05
N GLU A 233 9.81 0.19 -29.38
CA GLU A 233 9.52 -0.85 -28.38
C GLU A 233 10.75 -1.22 -27.55
N ALA A 234 11.93 -1.29 -28.17
CA ALA A 234 13.18 -1.54 -27.46
C ALA A 234 13.56 -0.37 -26.53
N ALA A 235 13.27 0.87 -26.90
CA ALA A 235 13.38 2.04 -26.03
C ALA A 235 12.39 1.97 -24.87
N TRP A 236 11.14 1.59 -25.12
CA TRP A 236 10.13 1.37 -24.08
C TRP A 236 10.56 0.29 -23.07
N LYS A 237 11.08 -0.85 -23.54
CA LYS A 237 11.59 -1.92 -22.66
C LYS A 237 12.74 -1.44 -21.78
N ARG A 238 13.64 -0.62 -22.33
CA ARG A 238 14.74 -0.01 -21.57
C ARG A 238 14.22 1.01 -20.54
N ALA A 239 13.23 1.83 -20.92
CA ALA A 239 12.59 2.77 -20.00
C ALA A 239 11.94 2.01 -18.82
N ARG A 240 11.21 0.93 -19.12
CA ARG A 240 10.54 0.10 -18.11
C ARG A 240 11.54 -0.59 -17.19
N ALA A 241 12.61 -1.16 -17.74
CA ALA A 241 13.68 -1.78 -16.96
C ALA A 241 14.44 -0.78 -16.07
N ALA A 242 14.53 0.48 -16.50
CA ALA A 242 15.14 1.56 -15.73
C ALA A 242 14.15 2.24 -14.76
N GLY A 243 12.90 1.78 -14.68
CA GLY A 243 11.84 2.39 -13.86
C GLY A 243 11.46 3.82 -14.25
N ARG A 244 11.72 4.22 -15.50
CA ARG A 244 11.38 5.55 -16.04
C ARG A 244 9.96 5.64 -16.60
N ILE A 245 9.26 4.51 -16.75
CA ILE A 245 7.90 4.46 -17.27
C ILE A 245 7.03 3.45 -16.49
N GLY A 246 5.87 3.95 -16.04
CA GLY A 246 5.00 3.32 -15.07
C GLY A 246 5.69 3.00 -13.74
N SER A 247 4.97 2.32 -12.84
CA SER A 247 5.48 1.97 -11.52
C SER A 247 6.15 0.58 -11.54
N PRO A 248 7.45 0.48 -11.19
CA PRO A 248 8.16 -0.80 -11.14
C PRO A 248 7.67 -1.75 -10.05
N LEU A 249 7.10 -1.20 -8.97
CA LEU A 249 6.64 -1.93 -7.79
C LEU A 249 5.12 -2.16 -7.79
N ALA A 250 4.42 -1.72 -8.85
CA ALA A 250 3.00 -1.97 -8.97
C ALA A 250 2.70 -3.46 -9.14
N VAL A 251 1.65 -3.92 -8.45
CA VAL A 251 1.25 -5.33 -8.38
C VAL A 251 -0.10 -5.50 -9.05
N LEU A 252 -0.15 -6.30 -10.10
CA LEU A 252 -1.39 -6.61 -10.81
C LEU A 252 -2.27 -7.54 -9.96
N LEU A 253 -3.57 -7.27 -9.93
CA LEU A 253 -4.52 -7.97 -9.07
C LEU A 253 -5.69 -8.58 -9.85
N ASP A 254 -6.19 -9.70 -9.33
CA ASP A 254 -7.45 -10.32 -9.72
C ASP A 254 -8.53 -9.95 -8.70
N ILE A 255 -9.78 -9.84 -9.17
CA ILE A 255 -10.95 -9.49 -8.35
C ILE A 255 -11.94 -10.64 -8.45
N TYR A 256 -12.24 -11.29 -7.33
CA TYR A 256 -13.28 -12.31 -7.22
C TYR A 256 -14.55 -11.73 -6.59
N GLU A 257 -15.72 -12.01 -7.18
CA GLU A 257 -17.00 -11.45 -6.76
C GLU A 257 -18.09 -12.51 -6.63
N HIS A 258 -18.40 -12.95 -5.40
CA HIS A 258 -19.51 -13.87 -5.14
C HIS A 258 -20.02 -13.74 -3.70
N GLY A 259 -21.05 -12.91 -3.49
CA GLY A 259 -21.57 -12.61 -2.14
C GLY A 259 -20.66 -11.69 -1.31
N GLY A 260 -19.58 -11.20 -1.91
CA GLY A 260 -18.56 -10.32 -1.37
C GLY A 260 -17.52 -10.03 -2.46
N VAL A 261 -16.48 -9.27 -2.14
CA VAL A 261 -15.41 -8.91 -3.07
C VAL A 261 -14.06 -9.25 -2.46
N VAL A 262 -13.22 -9.98 -3.20
CA VAL A 262 -11.87 -10.33 -2.75
C VAL A 262 -10.86 -9.96 -3.82
N TYR A 263 -9.91 -9.12 -3.45
CA TYR A 263 -8.75 -8.77 -4.24
C TYR A 263 -7.60 -9.70 -3.87
N SER A 264 -6.86 -10.15 -4.88
CA SER A 264 -5.69 -10.99 -4.69
C SER A 264 -4.65 -10.70 -5.77
N VAL A 265 -3.39 -10.98 -5.49
CA VAL A 265 -2.32 -10.89 -6.49
C VAL A 265 -2.69 -11.75 -7.70
N ALA A 266 -2.46 -11.23 -8.91
CA ALA A 266 -2.89 -11.88 -10.14
C ALA A 266 -2.40 -13.34 -10.24
N GLY A 267 -3.31 -14.25 -10.59
CA GLY A 267 -3.08 -15.69 -10.64
C GLY A 267 -3.10 -16.40 -9.28
N GLN A 268 -3.30 -15.68 -8.17
CA GLN A 268 -3.49 -16.23 -6.83
C GLN A 268 -4.97 -16.15 -6.42
N GLY A 269 -5.29 -16.61 -5.21
CA GLY A 269 -6.66 -16.56 -4.69
C GLY A 269 -7.66 -17.41 -5.47
N MET A 270 -8.94 -17.03 -5.41
CA MET A 270 -10.02 -17.75 -6.09
C MET A 270 -10.02 -17.42 -7.59
N GLN A 271 -9.96 -18.46 -8.43
CA GLN A 271 -9.81 -18.34 -9.89
C GLN A 271 -11.03 -18.89 -10.64
N CYS A 272 -12.23 -18.52 -10.17
CA CYS A 272 -13.50 -18.92 -10.78
C CYS A 272 -13.60 -18.33 -12.20
N PRO A 273 -13.90 -19.14 -13.24
CA PRO A 273 -14.05 -18.63 -14.61
C PRO A 273 -15.14 -17.58 -14.80
N TRP A 274 -16.13 -17.54 -13.89
CA TRP A 274 -17.31 -16.69 -14.01
C TRP A 274 -17.22 -15.45 -13.12
N ASP A 275 -16.67 -15.61 -11.91
CA ASP A 275 -16.70 -14.60 -10.86
C ASP A 275 -15.35 -13.90 -10.67
N THR A 276 -14.27 -14.37 -11.31
CA THR A 276 -12.94 -13.75 -11.21
C THR A 276 -12.62 -12.90 -12.44
N THR A 277 -12.51 -11.58 -12.25
CA THR A 277 -11.93 -10.67 -13.23
C THR A 277 -10.41 -10.67 -13.12
N ARG A 278 -9.74 -11.28 -14.10
CA ARG A 278 -8.27 -11.35 -14.12
C ARG A 278 -7.61 -10.04 -14.53
N GLY A 279 -6.60 -9.62 -13.78
CA GLY A 279 -5.94 -8.33 -13.93
C GLY A 279 -6.93 -7.17 -13.85
N GLY A 280 -7.98 -7.29 -13.05
CA GLY A 280 -9.06 -6.31 -12.96
C GLY A 280 -8.66 -5.02 -12.24
N ALA A 281 -7.61 -5.08 -11.42
CA ALA A 281 -7.07 -3.93 -10.70
C ALA A 281 -5.53 -4.00 -10.65
N ILE A 282 -4.92 -2.89 -10.26
CA ILE A 282 -3.50 -2.79 -9.96
C ILE A 282 -3.33 -2.02 -8.67
N TRP A 283 -2.52 -2.54 -7.76
CA TRP A 283 -2.05 -1.80 -6.59
C TRP A 283 -0.75 -1.09 -6.94
N VAL A 284 -0.66 0.17 -6.58
CA VAL A 284 0.50 1.02 -6.81
C VAL A 284 0.94 1.57 -5.45
N PRO A 285 2.16 1.26 -4.98
CA PRO A 285 2.65 1.83 -3.74
C PRO A 285 2.80 3.35 -3.88
N ASP A 286 2.42 4.08 -2.82
CA ASP A 286 2.78 5.48 -2.67
C ASP A 286 4.22 5.59 -2.15
N GLN A 287 4.70 6.82 -1.94
CA GLN A 287 6.06 7.06 -1.49
C GLN A 287 6.39 6.35 -0.15
N GLN A 288 5.44 6.30 0.79
CA GLN A 288 5.66 5.70 2.10
C GLN A 288 5.68 4.17 2.00
N ALA A 289 4.78 3.58 1.23
CA ALA A 289 4.80 2.14 0.93
C ALA A 289 6.09 1.74 0.19
N GLU A 290 6.54 2.54 -0.79
CA GLU A 290 7.81 2.28 -1.49
C GLU A 290 9.01 2.28 -0.53
N ASP A 291 9.05 3.23 0.39
CA ASP A 291 10.13 3.37 1.35
C ASP A 291 10.12 2.21 2.37
N ASN A 292 8.95 1.80 2.86
CA ASN A 292 8.78 0.60 3.69
C ASN A 292 9.25 -0.68 2.98
N ILE A 293 8.89 -0.87 1.70
CA ILE A 293 9.33 -2.02 0.89
C ILE A 293 10.85 -2.04 0.80
N ARG A 294 11.47 -0.89 0.48
CA ARG A 294 12.93 -0.81 0.38
C ARG A 294 13.57 -1.13 1.74
N CYS A 295 13.07 -0.56 2.83
CA CYS A 295 13.52 -0.84 4.20
C CYS A 295 13.45 -2.34 4.55
N ASN A 296 12.37 -3.03 4.19
CA ASN A 296 12.22 -4.47 4.43
C ASN A 296 13.25 -5.28 3.64
N VAL A 297 13.45 -4.98 2.35
CA VAL A 297 14.46 -5.63 1.52
C VAL A 297 15.85 -5.44 2.12
N LEU A 298 16.20 -4.22 2.51
CA LEU A 298 17.51 -3.95 3.10
C LEU A 298 17.73 -4.69 4.42
N ARG A 299 16.69 -4.74 5.27
CA ARG A 299 16.73 -5.49 6.53
C ARG A 299 16.97 -6.98 6.28
N ALA A 300 16.25 -7.57 5.32
CA ALA A 300 16.39 -8.98 4.94
C ALA A 300 17.79 -9.32 4.40
N LEU A 301 18.47 -8.36 3.76
CA LEU A 301 19.84 -8.51 3.27
C LEU A 301 20.92 -8.35 4.36
N GLY A 302 20.53 -8.27 5.64
CA GLY A 302 21.43 -8.20 6.79
C GLY A 302 21.84 -6.78 7.15
N GLY A 303 20.97 -5.80 6.87
CA GLY A 303 21.37 -4.41 6.75
C GLY A 303 21.27 -3.49 7.97
N GLY A 304 20.77 -3.95 9.11
CA GLY A 304 20.49 -3.09 10.26
C GLY A 304 19.09 -2.47 10.18
N GLU A 305 18.86 -1.33 10.82
CA GLU A 305 17.53 -0.72 10.99
C GLU A 305 17.46 0.72 10.46
N VAL A 306 16.35 1.13 9.86
CA VAL A 306 16.04 2.53 9.51
C VAL A 306 14.80 2.93 10.31
N ARG A 307 14.81 4.10 10.95
CA ARG A 307 13.70 4.60 11.77
C ARG A 307 13.60 6.12 11.70
N TRP A 308 12.38 6.61 11.90
CA TRP A 308 12.10 8.02 12.14
C TRP A 308 12.42 8.41 13.59
N PHE A 309 13.02 9.59 13.76
CA PHE A 309 13.33 10.21 15.04
C PHE A 309 12.73 11.60 15.10
N GLY A 310 12.12 11.93 16.24
CA GLY A 310 11.47 13.24 16.48
C GLY A 310 9.98 13.12 16.76
N ALA A 311 9.41 14.15 17.37
CA ALA A 311 7.98 14.21 17.64
C ALA A 311 7.24 14.76 16.42
N THR A 312 6.23 14.04 15.93
CA THR A 312 5.29 14.55 14.92
C THR A 312 4.68 15.88 15.40
N GLY A 313 4.96 16.97 14.68
CA GLY A 313 4.29 18.26 14.88
C GLY A 313 4.97 19.30 15.80
N GLY A 314 6.20 19.08 16.27
CA GLY A 314 6.97 20.09 17.01
C GLY A 314 7.64 21.11 16.10
N GLY A 315 7.23 22.38 16.14
CA GLY A 315 7.72 23.44 15.22
C GLY A 315 9.23 23.77 15.25
N ASN A 316 10.03 23.12 16.09
CA ASN A 316 11.48 23.35 16.20
C ASN A 316 12.35 22.15 15.78
N GLU A 317 11.79 20.93 15.62
CA GLU A 317 12.53 19.73 15.18
C GLU A 317 11.60 18.86 14.32
N PRO A 318 11.66 18.96 12.97
CA PRO A 318 10.90 18.07 12.11
C PRO A 318 11.38 16.62 12.29
N PRO A 319 10.51 15.61 12.12
CA PRO A 319 10.91 14.22 12.16
C PRO A 319 11.99 13.97 11.09
N VAL A 320 13.06 13.29 11.48
CA VAL A 320 14.21 12.95 10.63
C VAL A 320 14.42 11.45 10.58
N VAL A 321 14.79 10.94 9.42
CA VAL A 321 15.15 9.54 9.23
C VAL A 321 16.62 9.35 9.59
N ARG A 322 16.88 8.33 10.41
CA ARG A 322 18.24 7.86 10.72
C ARG A 322 18.35 6.37 10.38
N HIS A 323 19.58 5.94 10.13
CA HIS A 323 19.89 4.54 9.88
C HIS A 323 20.85 4.00 10.95
N SER A 324 20.71 2.73 11.27
CA SER A 324 21.52 2.01 12.23
C SER A 324 22.19 0.82 11.58
N ASN A 325 23.49 0.73 11.85
CA ASN A 325 24.43 -0.20 11.24
C ASN A 325 24.67 -1.45 12.10
N ASP A 326 24.21 -1.44 13.34
CA ASP A 326 24.47 -2.45 14.37
C ASP A 326 23.17 -3.01 14.98
N GLY A 327 22.04 -2.87 14.28
CA GLY A 327 20.75 -3.39 14.74
C GLY A 327 20.06 -2.50 15.77
N GLY A 328 20.29 -1.19 15.73
CA GLY A 328 19.59 -0.17 16.51
C GLY A 328 20.40 0.40 17.68
N HIS A 329 21.69 0.06 17.84
CA HIS A 329 22.52 0.57 18.94
C HIS A 329 23.15 1.94 18.64
N THR A 330 23.54 2.20 17.39
CA THR A 330 24.03 3.49 16.91
C THR A 330 23.23 3.96 15.70
N TRP A 331 22.96 5.27 15.63
CA TRP A 331 22.13 5.89 14.60
C TRP A 331 22.89 7.02 13.91
N ASP A 332 22.91 6.99 12.59
CA ASP A 332 23.64 7.91 11.72
C ASP A 332 22.68 8.62 10.76
N GLY A 333 23.01 9.88 10.42
CA GLY A 333 22.27 10.73 9.49
C GLY A 333 21.15 11.56 10.13
N ASP A 334 20.68 12.58 9.40
CA ASP A 334 19.46 13.35 9.67
C ASP A 334 18.86 13.70 8.30
N HIS A 335 17.97 12.86 7.80
CA HIS A 335 17.40 13.02 6.47
C HIS A 335 15.92 13.36 6.52
N ALA A 336 15.47 14.22 5.60
CA ALA A 336 14.06 14.62 5.50
C ALA A 336 13.16 13.54 4.88
N THR A 337 13.74 12.55 4.20
CA THR A 337 13.03 11.43 3.56
C THR A 337 13.86 10.15 3.66
N GLU A 338 13.24 8.98 3.52
CA GLU A 338 13.91 7.68 3.65
C GLU A 338 14.86 7.37 2.46
N ALA A 339 14.65 7.99 1.30
CA ALA A 339 15.46 7.76 0.09
C ALA A 339 16.96 8.12 0.25
N GLY A 340 17.27 9.22 0.93
CA GLY A 340 18.66 9.67 1.17
C GLY A 340 19.49 8.73 2.07
N PRO A 341 19.01 8.36 3.27
CA PRO A 341 19.72 7.45 4.16
C PRO A 341 19.86 6.05 3.56
N LEU A 342 18.86 5.57 2.82
CA LEU A 342 18.95 4.29 2.11
C LEU A 342 20.12 4.24 1.12
N ALA A 343 20.28 5.27 0.28
CA ALA A 343 21.36 5.34 -0.70
C ALA A 343 22.75 5.43 -0.04
N ALA A 344 22.89 6.32 0.95
CA ALA A 344 24.14 6.49 1.70
C ALA A 344 24.54 5.21 2.46
N TRP A 345 23.56 4.47 3.00
CA TRP A 345 23.78 3.20 3.69
C TRP A 345 24.23 2.09 2.73
N ALA A 346 23.59 1.97 1.56
CA ALA A 346 23.93 0.94 0.57
C ALA A 346 25.39 1.10 0.09
N ASP A 347 25.78 2.35 -0.17
CA ASP A 347 27.15 2.72 -0.54
C ASP A 347 28.16 2.41 0.58
N ALA A 348 27.84 2.73 1.84
CA ALA A 348 28.72 2.53 2.99
C ALA A 348 29.05 1.06 3.27
N ARG A 349 28.18 0.12 2.86
CA ARG A 349 28.34 -1.32 3.12
C ARG A 349 28.88 -2.13 1.95
N GLY A 350 29.11 -1.50 0.80
CA GLY A 350 29.58 -2.19 -0.40
C GLY A 350 28.65 -3.33 -0.82
N LEU A 351 27.35 -3.21 -0.53
CA LEU A 351 26.33 -4.17 -0.95
C LEU A 351 26.20 -4.07 -2.48
N SER A 352 26.93 -4.93 -3.17
CA SER A 352 26.87 -5.04 -4.62
C SER A 352 25.92 -6.18 -4.98
N LEU A 353 24.63 -5.88 -5.04
CA LEU A 353 23.67 -6.69 -5.79
C LEU A 353 23.68 -6.22 -7.23
N ALA A 354 23.57 -7.17 -8.18
CA ALA A 354 23.35 -6.77 -9.56
C ALA A 354 22.01 -5.98 -9.62
N PRO A 355 21.91 -4.88 -10.39
CA PRO A 355 20.68 -4.08 -10.43
C PRO A 355 19.40 -4.88 -10.71
N ALA A 356 19.52 -5.94 -11.53
CA ALA A 356 18.41 -6.84 -11.84
C ALA A 356 17.99 -7.71 -10.65
N GLU A 357 18.94 -8.14 -9.81
CA GLU A 357 18.66 -8.93 -8.60
C GLU A 357 17.95 -8.05 -7.57
N LEU A 358 18.46 -6.84 -7.34
CA LEU A 358 17.82 -5.88 -6.44
C LEU A 358 16.39 -5.55 -6.89
N ALA A 359 16.17 -5.30 -8.19
CA ALA A 359 14.84 -5.04 -8.72
C ALA A 359 13.89 -6.22 -8.52
N ALA A 360 14.38 -7.46 -8.67
CA ALA A 360 13.59 -8.66 -8.42
C ALA A 360 13.21 -8.81 -6.94
N THR A 361 14.16 -8.58 -6.02
CA THR A 361 13.89 -8.63 -4.57
C THR A 361 12.90 -7.54 -4.15
N LEU A 362 13.02 -6.33 -4.68
CA LEU A 362 12.06 -5.25 -4.45
C LEU A 362 10.65 -5.61 -4.97
N ALA A 363 10.54 -6.23 -6.14
CA ALA A 363 9.26 -6.64 -6.70
C ALA A 363 8.61 -7.79 -5.89
N GLU A 364 9.41 -8.73 -5.38
CA GLU A 364 8.93 -9.79 -4.48
C GLU A 364 8.41 -9.20 -3.16
N GLU A 365 9.16 -8.30 -2.55
CA GLU A 365 8.74 -7.64 -1.31
C GLU A 365 7.50 -6.75 -1.54
N ALA A 366 7.42 -6.04 -2.67
CA ALA A 366 6.22 -5.27 -3.04
C ALA A 366 4.98 -6.17 -3.15
N THR A 367 5.13 -7.38 -3.71
CA THR A 367 4.04 -8.37 -3.76
C THR A 367 3.59 -8.79 -2.36
N ARG A 368 4.56 -9.00 -1.45
CA ARG A 368 4.30 -9.38 -0.07
C ARG A 368 3.62 -8.27 0.73
N TYR A 369 4.10 -7.05 0.58
CA TYR A 369 3.50 -5.86 1.18
C TYR A 369 2.07 -5.65 0.67
N CYS A 370 1.87 -5.77 -0.64
CA CYS A 370 0.55 -5.70 -1.25
C CYS A 370 -0.42 -6.74 -0.65
N GLN A 371 0.01 -7.99 -0.45
CA GLN A 371 -0.83 -9.01 0.17
C GLN A 371 -1.29 -8.59 1.57
N ALA A 372 -0.41 -8.06 2.41
CA ALA A 372 -0.77 -7.58 3.75
C ALA A 372 -1.77 -6.42 3.69
N VAL A 373 -1.57 -5.46 2.78
CA VAL A 373 -2.51 -4.35 2.55
C VAL A 373 -3.88 -4.86 2.07
N LEU A 374 -3.89 -5.88 1.20
CA LEU A 374 -5.12 -6.46 0.68
C LEU A 374 -5.90 -7.26 1.74
N GLU A 375 -5.26 -7.82 2.77
CA GLU A 375 -5.97 -8.47 3.88
C GLU A 375 -6.90 -7.47 4.57
N GLU A 376 -6.36 -6.32 4.97
CA GLU A 376 -7.12 -5.24 5.61
C GLU A 376 -8.14 -4.60 4.66
N TYR A 377 -7.75 -4.32 3.42
CA TYR A 377 -8.66 -3.75 2.42
C TYR A 377 -9.82 -4.69 2.08
N ASN A 378 -9.58 -6.00 2.01
CA ASN A 378 -10.63 -6.98 1.78
C ASN A 378 -11.61 -7.05 2.96
N ALA A 379 -11.14 -6.96 4.20
CA ALA A 379 -12.03 -6.85 5.35
C ALA A 379 -12.89 -5.58 5.26
N TRP A 380 -12.26 -4.42 5.04
CA TRP A 380 -12.95 -3.13 4.93
C TRP A 380 -14.00 -3.11 3.81
N VAL A 381 -13.65 -3.54 2.59
CA VAL A 381 -14.56 -3.46 1.43
C VAL A 381 -15.78 -4.38 1.56
N ASN A 382 -15.68 -5.41 2.41
CA ASN A 382 -16.80 -6.30 2.75
C ASN A 382 -17.57 -5.86 4.00
N GLY A 383 -17.24 -4.70 4.59
CA GLY A 383 -17.94 -4.16 5.76
C GLY A 383 -17.55 -4.82 7.08
N GLU A 384 -16.40 -5.51 7.14
CA GLU A 384 -15.85 -6.02 8.39
C GLU A 384 -15.15 -4.89 9.15
N VAL A 385 -15.93 -3.90 9.57
CA VAL A 385 -15.47 -2.81 10.43
C VAL A 385 -16.36 -2.75 11.66
N TYR A 386 -15.73 -2.66 12.82
CA TYR A 386 -16.38 -2.85 14.11
C TYR A 386 -16.08 -1.72 15.08
N GLY A 387 -17.06 -1.44 15.93
CA GLY A 387 -16.89 -0.74 17.19
C GLY A 387 -16.77 -1.72 18.35
N VAL A 388 -15.80 -1.49 19.22
CA VAL A 388 -15.67 -2.12 20.53
C VAL A 388 -16.41 -1.25 21.54
N VAL A 389 -17.46 -1.79 22.12
CA VAL A 389 -18.25 -1.11 23.16
C VAL A 389 -18.17 -1.89 24.47
N VAL A 390 -17.91 -1.19 25.57
CA VAL A 390 -17.84 -1.75 26.93
C VAL A 390 -18.61 -0.82 27.86
N TYR A 391 -19.61 -1.37 28.51
CA TYR A 391 -20.49 -0.71 29.46
C TYR A 391 -20.28 -1.23 30.87
N VAL A 392 -20.36 -0.34 31.85
CA VAL A 392 -20.32 -0.70 33.28
C VAL A 392 -21.68 -0.44 33.91
N LEU A 393 -22.25 -1.45 34.54
CA LEU A 393 -23.51 -1.34 35.26
C LEU A 393 -23.25 -1.50 36.76
N ASP A 394 -23.93 -0.68 37.57
CA ASP A 394 -24.01 -0.86 39.00
C ASP A 394 -24.85 -2.12 39.31
N ARG A 395 -24.27 -3.09 40.02
CA ARG A 395 -24.93 -4.37 40.29
C ARG A 395 -26.04 -4.26 41.34
N ALA A 396 -26.09 -3.20 42.14
CA ALA A 396 -27.15 -3.03 43.13
C ALA A 396 -28.44 -2.49 42.48
N THR A 397 -28.30 -1.65 41.45
CA THR A 397 -29.40 -0.90 40.83
C THR A 397 -29.69 -1.30 39.39
N GLY A 398 -28.77 -2.02 38.73
CA GLY A 398 -28.84 -2.35 37.31
C GLY A 398 -28.64 -1.16 36.37
N ARG A 399 -28.25 0.02 36.90
CA ARG A 399 -28.09 1.23 36.09
C ARG A 399 -26.69 1.33 35.49
N ARG A 400 -26.63 1.76 34.23
CA ARG A 400 -25.37 2.08 33.55
C ARG A 400 -24.66 3.27 34.21
N ILE A 401 -23.34 3.17 34.33
CA ILE A 401 -22.44 4.17 34.88
C ILE A 401 -21.70 4.82 33.70
N GLU A 402 -22.30 5.84 33.10
CA GLU A 402 -21.86 6.41 31.81
C GLU A 402 -20.42 6.93 31.79
N ASP A 403 -19.90 7.43 32.92
CA ASP A 403 -18.51 7.91 33.03
C ASP A 403 -17.46 6.79 33.01
N ARG A 404 -17.91 5.53 32.97
CA ARG A 404 -17.07 4.33 32.95
C ARG A 404 -17.19 3.53 31.65
N ASP A 405 -18.04 3.98 30.73
CA ASP A 405 -18.21 3.35 29.43
C ASP A 405 -16.97 3.61 28.56
N GLU A 406 -16.60 2.62 27.74
CA GLU A 406 -15.54 2.72 26.74
C GLU A 406 -16.11 2.34 25.39
N GLU A 407 -16.00 3.24 24.41
CA GLU A 407 -16.44 3.00 23.04
C GLU A 407 -15.34 3.47 22.09
N CYS A 408 -14.85 2.56 21.25
CA CYS A 408 -13.85 2.85 20.24
C CYS A 408 -14.29 2.22 18.92
N TRP A 409 -14.18 2.97 17.82
CA TRP A 409 -14.71 2.61 16.51
C TRP A 409 -13.60 2.56 15.47
N GLY A 410 -13.86 1.86 14.37
CA GLY A 410 -12.94 1.77 13.24
C GLY A 410 -11.97 0.58 13.28
N PHE A 411 -12.30 -0.49 13.99
CA PHE A 411 -11.50 -1.72 13.97
C PHE A 411 -11.80 -2.53 12.70
N ILE A 412 -10.83 -2.64 11.81
CA ILE A 412 -10.97 -3.42 10.57
C ILE A 412 -10.62 -4.88 10.84
N GLY A 413 -11.49 -5.78 10.43
CA GLY A 413 -11.34 -7.23 10.59
C GLY A 413 -11.82 -7.74 11.95
N HIS A 414 -12.51 -8.87 11.93
CA HIS A 414 -13.17 -9.42 13.11
C HIS A 414 -12.20 -9.84 14.23
N ALA A 415 -11.10 -10.52 13.88
CA ALA A 415 -10.18 -11.08 14.88
C ALA A 415 -9.50 -10.00 15.73
N TYR A 416 -9.08 -8.90 15.10
CA TYR A 416 -8.45 -7.79 15.81
C TYR A 416 -9.45 -7.02 16.70
N ALA A 417 -10.69 -6.84 16.20
CA ALA A 417 -11.76 -6.26 17.00
C ALA A 417 -12.09 -7.13 18.22
N GLU A 418 -12.16 -8.45 18.06
CA GLU A 418 -12.43 -9.40 19.16
C GLU A 418 -11.31 -9.38 20.22
N GLU A 419 -10.04 -9.39 19.81
CA GLU A 419 -8.90 -9.27 20.73
C GLU A 419 -8.98 -7.97 21.53
N THR A 420 -9.25 -6.86 20.84
CA THR A 420 -9.39 -5.53 21.48
C THR A 420 -10.58 -5.50 22.45
N LEU A 421 -11.71 -6.14 22.12
CA LEU A 421 -12.85 -6.27 23.01
C LEU A 421 -12.46 -6.99 24.31
N GLU A 422 -11.79 -8.14 24.20
CA GLU A 422 -11.37 -8.91 25.38
C GLU A 422 -10.44 -8.10 26.28
N ASP A 423 -9.44 -7.44 25.69
CA ASP A 423 -8.47 -6.64 26.43
C ASP A 423 -9.13 -5.41 27.09
N THR A 424 -10.07 -4.75 26.41
CA THR A 424 -10.80 -3.60 26.96
C THR A 424 -11.68 -4.00 28.15
N VAL A 425 -12.41 -5.12 28.03
CA VAL A 425 -13.24 -5.65 29.12
C VAL A 425 -12.37 -6.06 30.31
N LEU A 426 -11.29 -6.82 30.09
CA LEU A 426 -10.41 -7.27 31.16
C LEU A 426 -9.69 -6.10 31.84
N SER A 427 -9.21 -5.11 31.07
CA SER A 427 -8.59 -3.90 31.61
C SER A 427 -9.56 -3.07 32.45
N THR A 428 -10.82 -2.97 32.01
CA THR A 428 -11.90 -2.34 32.79
C THR A 428 -12.12 -3.05 34.12
N VAL A 429 -12.16 -4.39 34.12
CA VAL A 429 -12.30 -5.21 35.33
C VAL A 429 -11.13 -4.97 36.29
N VAL A 430 -9.89 -4.94 35.79
CA VAL A 430 -8.71 -4.65 36.63
C VAL A 430 -8.82 -3.27 37.27
N ARG A 431 -9.21 -2.24 36.50
CA ARG A 431 -9.39 -0.88 37.00
C ARG A 431 -10.46 -0.78 38.10
N LEU A 432 -11.58 -1.50 37.95
CA LEU A 432 -12.64 -1.55 38.94
C LEU A 432 -12.24 -2.34 40.19
N GLY A 433 -11.54 -3.47 40.02
CA GLY A 433 -11.04 -4.29 41.13
C GLY A 433 -9.96 -3.58 41.96
N ALA A 434 -9.10 -2.79 41.32
CA ALA A 434 -8.10 -1.98 42.00
C ALA A 434 -8.71 -0.82 42.82
N ALA A 435 -9.90 -0.33 42.45
CA ALA A 435 -10.60 0.72 43.19
C ALA A 435 -11.36 0.19 44.43
N ALA A 436 -11.54 -1.14 44.54
CA ALA A 436 -12.21 -1.81 45.64
C ALA A 436 -11.26 -2.26 46.77
N HIS A 437 -9.95 -2.05 46.60
CA HIS A 437 -8.89 -2.31 47.58
C HIS A 437 -8.17 -1.01 47.95
#